data_AF-A0A638YLF0-F1
#
_entry.id   AF-A0A638YLF0-F1
#
_cell.length_a   1.000
_cell.length_b   1.000
_cell.length_c   1.000
_cell.angle_alpha   90.00
_cell.angle_beta   90.00
_cell.angle_gamma   90.00
#
_symmetry.space_group_name_H-M   'P 1'
#
loop_
_entity.id
_entity.type
_entity.pdbx_description
1 polymer ?
#
loop_
_entity_poly.entity_id
_entity_poly.type
_entity_poly.pdbx_seq_one_letter_code
_entity_poly.pdbx_strand_id
1 'polypeptide(L)'
;MGNLNETEKWEENIYQLETSDPVLGGADGISNRAPRQLANRTKWLKKKTEEAAQSLAEHVRSRNHPDATLTAKGFTQLSSATNSTSETQAATPKAVKAAYDLAAGKAPVSHTHPWNQITAVPAASLTAKGTVQLSSATDSQSETEAATPKAVKIAYDLARGKYTAQDATTTRKGIVQLSSATNSTSET
;
A
#
# COMPACT_ATOMS: atom_id res chain seq x y z
N MET A 1 73.66 -23.23 26.40
CA MET A 1 73.81 -22.64 25.05
C MET A 1 73.15 -21.28 25.05
N GLY A 2 73.78 -20.26 24.47
CA GLY A 2 73.17 -18.93 24.33
C GLY A 2 72.23 -18.90 23.12
N ASN A 3 71.03 -18.35 23.29
CA ASN A 3 70.08 -18.14 22.19
C ASN A 3 70.25 -16.74 21.62
N LEU A 4 70.02 -16.58 20.31
CA LEU A 4 69.89 -15.24 19.71
C LEU A 4 68.55 -14.63 20.17
N ASN A 5 68.59 -13.40 20.66
CA ASN A 5 67.36 -12.70 21.04
C ASN A 5 66.73 -12.07 19.79
N GLU A 6 65.59 -12.61 19.37
CA GLU A 6 64.89 -12.16 18.17
C GLU A 6 63.99 -10.98 18.48
N THR A 7 64.13 -9.89 17.73
CA THR A 7 63.24 -8.73 17.79
C THR A 7 62.34 -8.70 16.57
N GLU A 8 61.11 -8.23 16.76
CA GLU A 8 60.16 -8.07 15.67
C GLU A 8 60.49 -6.80 14.88
N LYS A 9 61.47 -6.92 13.99
CA LYS A 9 61.96 -5.82 13.18
C LYS A 9 62.17 -6.29 11.75
N TRP A 10 61.64 -5.52 10.81
CA TRP A 10 62.04 -5.66 9.42
C TRP A 10 63.45 -5.09 9.25
N GLU A 11 64.43 -5.97 9.05
CA GLU A 11 65.76 -5.55 8.63
C GLU A 11 65.71 -5.26 7.13
N GLU A 12 66.21 -4.11 6.66
CA GLU A 12 66.13 -3.76 5.23
C GLU A 12 67.14 -4.55 4.38
N ASN A 13 68.28 -4.90 4.98
CA ASN A 13 69.34 -5.72 4.37
C ASN A 13 69.83 -6.80 5.34
N ILE A 14 70.44 -7.86 4.81
CA ILE A 14 71.16 -8.88 5.59
C ILE A 14 72.64 -8.64 5.38
N TYR A 15 73.40 -8.59 6.48
CA TYR A 15 74.84 -8.41 6.45
C TYR A 15 75.50 -9.60 5.75
N GLN A 16 76.33 -9.33 4.76
CA GLN A 16 77.21 -10.31 4.16
C GLN A 16 78.50 -10.34 4.97
N LEU A 17 78.95 -11.52 5.38
CA LEU A 17 80.25 -11.66 6.04
C LEU A 17 81.35 -11.37 5.01
N GLU A 18 82.24 -10.47 5.38
CA GLU A 18 83.38 -10.10 4.56
C GLU A 18 84.63 -10.90 4.96
N THR A 19 85.58 -11.05 4.04
CA THR A 19 86.82 -11.80 4.31
C THR A 19 87.73 -11.14 5.36
N SER A 20 87.55 -9.84 5.62
CA SER A 20 88.24 -9.07 6.65
C SER A 20 87.59 -9.14 8.03
N ASP A 21 86.40 -9.73 8.15
CA ASP A 21 85.65 -9.76 9.41
C ASP A 21 86.25 -10.77 10.40
N PRO A 22 86.52 -10.38 11.66
CA PRO A 22 86.99 -11.32 12.66
C PRO A 22 85.88 -12.29 13.08
N VAL A 23 86.23 -13.57 13.26
CA VAL A 23 85.29 -14.61 13.72
C VAL A 23 85.01 -14.42 15.22
N LEU A 24 84.03 -13.55 15.52
CA LEU A 24 83.60 -13.23 16.88
C LEU A 24 82.20 -13.79 17.13
N GLY A 25 82.09 -14.65 18.14
CA GLY A 25 80.83 -15.16 18.67
C GLY A 25 80.20 -14.23 19.71
N GLY A 26 79.19 -14.73 20.44
CA GLY A 26 78.44 -13.95 21.42
C GLY A 26 77.27 -13.17 20.81
N ALA A 27 76.46 -12.53 21.66
CA ALA A 27 75.21 -11.89 21.25
C ALA A 27 75.41 -10.80 20.19
N ASP A 28 76.53 -10.08 20.25
CA ASP A 28 76.90 -8.99 19.35
C ASP A 28 78.11 -9.30 18.45
N GLY A 29 78.50 -10.57 18.37
CA GLY A 29 79.55 -11.03 17.47
C GLY A 29 79.19 -10.85 16.01
N ILE A 30 80.17 -10.44 15.17
CA ILE A 30 79.97 -10.18 13.74
C ILE A 30 79.44 -11.43 13.02
N SER A 31 79.91 -12.62 13.42
CA SER A 31 79.45 -13.90 12.87
C SER A 31 77.96 -14.18 13.07
N ASN A 32 77.35 -13.61 14.12
CA ASN A 32 75.94 -13.81 14.46
C ASN A 32 75.01 -12.71 13.90
N ARG A 33 75.56 -11.71 13.21
CA ARG A 33 74.79 -10.56 12.71
C ARG A 33 73.77 -10.97 11.65
N ALA A 34 74.20 -11.71 10.62
CA ALA A 34 73.33 -12.14 9.53
C ALA A 34 72.24 -13.14 10.00
N PRO A 35 72.56 -14.17 10.80
CA PRO A 35 71.54 -15.03 11.41
C PRO A 35 70.52 -14.26 12.25
N ARG A 36 70.96 -13.30 13.08
CA ARG A 36 70.07 -12.46 13.90
C ARG A 36 69.12 -11.62 13.04
N GLN A 37 69.62 -11.04 11.95
CA GLN A 37 68.78 -10.24 11.04
C GLN A 37 67.73 -11.09 10.31
N LEU A 38 68.10 -12.29 9.88
CA LEU A 38 67.17 -13.27 9.29
C LEU A 38 66.10 -13.70 10.30
N ALA A 39 66.50 -13.97 11.54
CA ALA A 39 65.58 -14.34 12.60
C ALA A 39 64.57 -13.21 12.89
N ASN A 40 65.04 -11.96 12.99
CA ASN A 40 64.19 -10.78 13.16
C ASN A 40 63.16 -10.62 12.04
N ARG A 41 63.59 -10.74 10.77
CA ARG A 41 62.70 -10.69 9.60
C ARG A 41 61.66 -11.81 9.62
N THR A 42 62.08 -13.03 9.95
CA THR A 42 61.19 -14.19 10.01
C THR A 42 60.14 -14.00 11.09
N LYS A 43 60.54 -13.49 12.26
CA LYS A 43 59.61 -13.13 13.34
C LYS A 43 58.63 -12.02 12.94
N TRP A 44 59.11 -10.99 12.25
CA TRP A 44 58.25 -9.91 11.72
C TRP A 44 57.26 -10.44 10.67
N LEU A 45 57.72 -11.26 9.72
CA LEU A 45 56.85 -11.87 8.69
C LEU A 45 55.80 -12.77 9.33
N LYS A 46 56.20 -13.61 10.29
CA LYS A 46 55.27 -14.45 11.05
C LYS A 46 54.19 -13.59 11.71
N LYS A 47 54.57 -12.53 12.43
CA LYS A 47 53.58 -11.65 13.03
C LYS A 47 52.68 -10.97 11.98
N LYS A 48 53.23 -10.50 10.86
CA LYS A 48 52.41 -9.93 9.78
C LYS A 48 51.42 -10.93 9.18
N THR A 49 51.82 -12.19 9.03
CA THR A 49 50.91 -13.26 8.59
C THR A 49 49.83 -13.56 9.63
N GLU A 50 50.16 -13.54 10.92
CA GLU A 50 49.19 -13.72 12.01
C GLU A 50 48.21 -12.54 12.09
N GLU A 51 48.68 -11.30 11.96
CA GLU A 51 47.85 -10.10 11.90
C GLU A 51 46.90 -10.13 10.68
N ALA A 52 47.41 -10.53 9.51
CA ALA A 52 46.58 -10.67 8.31
C ALA A 52 45.52 -11.78 8.47
N ALA A 53 45.90 -12.91 9.07
CA ALA A 53 44.96 -14.00 9.37
C ALA A 53 43.89 -13.56 10.38
N GLN A 54 44.26 -12.79 11.41
CA GLN A 54 43.33 -12.21 12.37
C GLN A 54 42.38 -11.20 11.70
N SER A 55 42.90 -10.28 10.89
CA SER A 55 42.09 -9.32 10.15
C SER A 55 41.09 -9.99 9.20
N LEU A 56 41.51 -11.07 8.52
CA LEU A 56 40.62 -11.86 7.68
C LEU A 56 39.55 -12.57 8.51
N ALA A 57 39.92 -13.15 9.65
CA ALA A 57 38.97 -13.81 10.55
C ALA A 57 37.93 -12.83 11.12
N GLU A 58 38.34 -11.60 11.46
CA GLU A 58 37.45 -10.52 11.87
C GLU A 58 36.53 -10.09 10.73
N HIS A 59 37.05 -9.92 9.51
CA HIS A 59 36.24 -9.58 8.34
C HIS A 59 35.17 -10.65 8.05
N VAL A 60 35.56 -11.92 8.04
CA VAL A 60 34.62 -13.03 7.82
C VAL A 60 33.54 -13.05 8.90
N ARG A 61 33.92 -12.85 10.17
CA ARG A 61 32.94 -12.77 11.27
C ARG A 61 31.97 -11.60 11.09
N SER A 62 32.43 -10.44 10.63
CA SER A 62 31.56 -9.28 10.35
C SER A 62 30.55 -9.53 9.23
N ARG A 63 30.87 -10.42 8.29
CA ARG A 63 30.00 -10.82 7.18
C ARG A 63 29.15 -12.05 7.48
N ASN A 64 29.41 -12.76 8.58
CA ASN A 64 28.65 -13.93 8.99
C ASN A 64 27.45 -13.51 9.86
N HIS A 65 26.57 -12.70 9.29
CA HIS A 65 25.30 -12.35 9.91
C HIS A 65 24.21 -13.25 9.32
N PRO A 66 23.29 -13.80 10.13
CA PRO A 66 22.14 -14.55 9.60
C PRO A 66 21.28 -13.68 8.67
N ASP A 67 20.46 -14.34 7.86
CA ASP A 67 19.43 -13.67 7.06
C ASP A 67 18.42 -12.95 7.96
N ALA A 68 17.88 -11.84 7.47
CA ALA A 68 16.86 -11.08 8.16
C ALA A 68 15.56 -11.88 8.24
N THR A 69 14.88 -11.76 9.37
CA THR A 69 13.53 -12.29 9.56
C THR A 69 12.62 -11.17 10.04
N LEU A 70 11.32 -11.46 10.20
CA LEU A 70 10.36 -10.50 10.76
C LEU A 70 10.67 -10.11 12.22
N THR A 71 11.48 -10.89 12.92
CA THR A 71 11.76 -10.71 14.35
C THR A 71 13.24 -10.51 14.66
N ALA A 72 14.14 -10.80 13.72
CA ALA A 72 15.58 -10.68 13.89
C ALA A 72 16.22 -9.92 12.73
N LYS A 73 17.19 -9.06 13.06
CA LYS A 73 17.97 -8.33 12.06
C LYS A 73 18.92 -9.27 11.32
N GLY A 74 19.16 -9.00 10.04
CA GLY A 74 20.05 -9.80 9.20
C GLY A 74 20.22 -9.26 7.78
N PHE A 75 20.81 -10.06 6.89
CA PHE A 75 20.93 -9.71 5.47
C PHE A 75 19.68 -10.09 4.68
N THR A 76 19.35 -9.33 3.63
CA THR A 76 18.18 -9.56 2.77
C THR A 76 18.57 -9.38 1.32
N GLN A 77 18.01 -10.20 0.44
CA GLN A 77 18.15 -10.01 -1.00
C GLN A 77 17.11 -9.01 -1.50
N LEU A 78 17.44 -8.27 -2.57
CA LEU A 78 16.53 -7.31 -3.17
C LEU A 78 15.86 -7.89 -4.40
N SER A 79 14.56 -7.66 -4.56
CA SER A 79 13.79 -8.08 -5.73
C SER A 79 13.03 -6.91 -6.35
N SER A 80 13.05 -6.86 -7.68
CA SER A 80 12.28 -5.88 -8.45
C SER A 80 11.00 -6.46 -9.07
N ALA A 81 10.63 -7.69 -8.71
CA ALA A 81 9.36 -8.27 -9.12
C ALA A 81 8.19 -7.61 -8.38
N THR A 82 7.08 -7.36 -9.08
CA THR A 82 5.87 -6.72 -8.51
C THR A 82 4.84 -7.74 -8.01
N ASN A 83 5.10 -9.03 -8.18
CA ASN A 83 4.22 -10.15 -7.85
C ASN A 83 4.96 -11.29 -7.13
N SER A 84 6.12 -10.99 -6.53
CA SER A 84 6.87 -11.97 -5.75
C SER A 84 6.09 -12.37 -4.51
N THR A 85 6.08 -13.67 -4.20
CA THR A 85 5.55 -14.23 -2.96
C THR A 85 6.64 -14.54 -1.94
N SER A 86 7.90 -14.13 -2.21
CA SER A 86 9.02 -14.37 -1.31
C SER A 86 8.93 -13.50 -0.06
N GLU A 87 9.04 -14.12 1.11
CA GLU A 87 9.12 -13.43 2.41
C GLU A 87 10.58 -13.14 2.82
N THR A 88 11.56 -13.60 2.05
CA THR A 88 13.00 -13.45 2.34
C THR A 88 13.68 -12.38 1.48
N GLN A 89 12.90 -11.69 0.65
CA GLN A 89 13.38 -10.64 -0.24
C GLN A 89 12.69 -9.31 0.05
N ALA A 90 13.46 -8.24 0.09
CA ALA A 90 12.93 -6.88 0.18
C ALA A 90 12.61 -6.32 -1.21
N ALA A 91 11.50 -5.62 -1.33
CA ALA A 91 11.10 -4.95 -2.57
C ALA A 91 12.00 -3.73 -2.85
N THR A 92 12.42 -3.55 -4.11
CA THR A 92 13.13 -2.35 -4.53
C THR A 92 12.17 -1.17 -4.78
N PRO A 93 12.65 0.09 -4.72
CA PRO A 93 11.85 1.24 -5.14
C PRO A 93 11.27 1.11 -6.55
N LYS A 94 11.96 0.40 -7.45
CA LYS A 94 11.47 0.10 -8.80
C LYS A 94 10.21 -0.77 -8.78
N ALA A 95 10.18 -1.83 -7.98
CA ALA A 95 8.99 -2.67 -7.83
C ALA A 95 7.83 -1.89 -7.20
N VAL A 96 8.12 -1.15 -6.12
CA VAL A 96 7.10 -0.35 -5.42
C VAL A 96 6.50 0.69 -6.35
N LYS A 97 7.32 1.41 -7.12
CA LYS A 97 6.83 2.39 -8.08
C LYS A 97 6.03 1.76 -9.21
N ALA A 98 6.47 0.63 -9.76
CA ALA A 98 5.73 -0.06 -10.81
C ALA A 98 4.35 -0.55 -10.33
N ALA A 99 4.27 -1.08 -9.10
CA ALA A 99 3.00 -1.48 -8.49
C ALA A 99 2.10 -0.27 -8.22
N TYR A 100 2.67 0.84 -7.74
CA TYR A 100 1.94 2.09 -7.52
C TYR A 100 1.40 2.68 -8.82
N ASP A 101 2.23 2.80 -9.86
CA ASP A 101 1.82 3.33 -11.17
C ASP A 101 0.72 2.44 -11.80
N LEU A 102 0.82 1.12 -11.65
CA LEU A 102 -0.23 0.18 -12.09
C LEU A 102 -1.54 0.42 -11.32
N ALA A 103 -1.50 0.57 -10.00
CA ALA A 103 -2.68 0.83 -9.19
C ALA A 103 -3.33 2.18 -9.54
N ALA A 104 -2.52 3.23 -9.68
CA ALA A 104 -2.96 4.56 -10.08
C ALA A 104 -3.61 4.56 -11.48
N GLY A 105 -3.08 3.75 -12.42
CA GLY A 105 -3.67 3.60 -13.76
C GLY A 105 -4.96 2.76 -13.81
N LYS A 106 -5.20 1.91 -12.81
CA LYS A 106 -6.40 1.03 -12.75
C LYS A 106 -7.59 1.67 -12.04
N ALA A 107 -7.36 2.68 -11.22
CA ALA A 107 -8.42 3.43 -10.55
C ALA A 107 -8.70 4.72 -11.33
N PRO A 108 -9.66 4.74 -12.29
CA PRO A 108 -10.08 6.01 -12.84
C PRO A 108 -10.71 6.84 -11.71
N VAL A 109 -10.27 8.10 -11.58
CA VAL A 109 -10.76 9.05 -10.56
C VAL A 109 -12.28 9.25 -10.65
N SER A 110 -12.86 8.95 -11.81
CA SER A 110 -14.29 8.87 -12.04
C SER A 110 -14.62 7.62 -12.86
N HIS A 111 -15.61 6.85 -12.43
CA HIS A 111 -16.18 5.75 -13.20
C HIS A 111 -17.70 5.90 -13.25
N THR A 112 -18.31 5.33 -14.28
CA THR A 112 -19.76 5.32 -14.49
C THR A 112 -20.30 3.91 -14.29
N HIS A 113 -21.38 3.77 -13.52
CA HIS A 113 -22.16 2.53 -13.50
C HIS A 113 -23.33 2.67 -14.47
N PRO A 114 -23.41 1.84 -15.52
CA PRO A 114 -24.63 1.76 -16.29
C PRO A 114 -25.75 1.18 -15.41
N TRP A 115 -26.97 1.69 -15.56
CA TRP A 115 -28.10 1.34 -14.71
C TRP A 115 -28.36 -0.18 -14.62
N ASN A 116 -28.12 -0.91 -15.72
CA ASN A 116 -28.28 -2.37 -15.77
C ASN A 116 -27.27 -3.17 -14.92
N GLN A 117 -26.19 -2.55 -14.43
CA GLN A 117 -25.21 -3.19 -13.53
C GLN A 117 -25.56 -2.99 -12.05
N ILE A 118 -26.59 -2.18 -11.74
CA ILE A 118 -27.03 -1.91 -10.38
C ILE A 118 -28.13 -2.92 -10.02
N THR A 119 -27.76 -3.99 -9.33
CA THR A 119 -28.65 -5.16 -9.11
C THR A 119 -29.39 -5.15 -7.76
N ALA A 120 -29.06 -4.23 -6.86
CA ALA A 120 -29.58 -4.22 -5.48
C ALA A 120 -30.32 -2.92 -5.11
N VAL A 121 -30.97 -2.25 -6.07
CA VAL A 121 -31.87 -1.13 -5.73
C VAL A 121 -33.21 -1.72 -5.26
N PRO A 122 -33.60 -1.50 -3.99
CA PRO A 122 -34.87 -2.02 -3.48
C PRO A 122 -36.06 -1.34 -4.17
N ALA A 123 -37.22 -1.99 -4.14
CA ALA A 123 -38.48 -1.33 -4.48
C ALA A 123 -38.77 -0.23 -3.45
N ALA A 124 -39.30 0.90 -3.90
CA ALA A 124 -39.72 1.96 -2.98
C ALA A 124 -40.97 1.53 -2.20
N SER A 125 -41.11 2.10 -1.01
CA SER A 125 -42.32 1.99 -0.17
C SER A 125 -42.61 3.34 0.48
N LEU A 126 -43.69 3.43 1.25
CA LEU A 126 -44.03 4.61 2.04
C LEU A 126 -42.98 4.95 3.11
N THR A 127 -42.11 4.00 3.45
CA THR A 127 -41.10 4.14 4.52
C THR A 127 -39.66 3.97 4.02
N ALA A 128 -39.46 3.50 2.79
CA ALA A 128 -38.14 3.24 2.21
C ALA A 128 -38.02 3.77 0.78
N LYS A 129 -36.87 4.38 0.47
CA LYS A 129 -36.56 4.86 -0.88
C LYS A 129 -36.17 3.69 -1.79
N GLY A 130 -36.52 3.77 -3.07
CA GLY A 130 -36.24 2.71 -4.04
C GLY A 130 -36.74 3.04 -5.45
N THR A 131 -36.83 2.04 -6.32
CA THR A 131 -37.42 2.14 -7.66
C THR A 131 -38.93 1.85 -7.64
N VAL A 132 -39.67 2.48 -8.56
CA VAL A 132 -41.13 2.34 -8.67
C VAL A 132 -41.50 2.06 -10.13
N GLN A 133 -42.45 1.17 -10.35
CA GLN A 133 -43.02 0.93 -11.68
C GLN A 133 -44.14 1.95 -11.95
N LEU A 134 -44.26 2.40 -13.20
CA LEU A 134 -45.28 3.39 -13.58
C LEU A 134 -46.50 2.70 -14.19
N SER A 135 -47.69 3.11 -13.76
CA SER A 135 -48.96 2.56 -14.24
C SER A 135 -49.89 3.64 -14.77
N SER A 136 -50.54 3.35 -15.90
CA SER A 136 -51.51 4.25 -16.53
C SER A 136 -52.97 3.78 -16.36
N ALA A 137 -53.21 2.77 -15.54
CA ALA A 137 -54.54 2.32 -15.18
C ALA A 137 -55.24 3.33 -14.25
N THR A 138 -56.56 3.50 -14.40
CA THR A 138 -57.36 4.42 -13.58
C THR A 138 -58.08 3.75 -12.41
N ASP A 139 -57.97 2.43 -12.33
CA ASP A 139 -58.64 1.54 -11.38
C ASP A 139 -57.65 0.64 -10.62
N SER A 140 -56.33 0.83 -10.81
CA SER A 140 -55.30 0.05 -10.13
C SER A 140 -55.43 0.17 -8.61
N GLN A 141 -55.34 -0.97 -7.93
CA GLN A 141 -55.25 -1.07 -6.47
C GLN A 141 -53.82 -1.30 -5.99
N SER A 142 -52.83 -1.20 -6.89
CA SER A 142 -51.43 -1.44 -6.54
C SER A 142 -50.89 -0.33 -5.63
N GLU A 143 -50.25 -0.72 -4.54
CA GLU A 143 -49.51 0.19 -3.65
C GLU A 143 -48.03 0.31 -4.03
N THR A 144 -47.58 -0.41 -5.06
CA THR A 144 -46.17 -0.47 -5.48
C THR A 144 -45.89 0.25 -6.80
N GLU A 145 -46.93 0.81 -7.42
CA GLU A 145 -46.86 1.53 -8.69
C GLU A 145 -47.18 3.01 -8.50
N ALA A 146 -46.55 3.89 -9.28
CA ALA A 146 -46.91 5.30 -9.34
C ALA A 146 -47.82 5.57 -10.54
N ALA A 147 -48.89 6.34 -10.31
CA ALA A 147 -49.81 6.77 -11.37
C ALA A 147 -49.10 7.73 -12.35
N THR A 148 -49.27 7.49 -13.65
CA THR A 148 -48.78 8.43 -14.67
C THR A 148 -49.70 9.65 -14.80
N PRO A 149 -49.20 10.77 -15.35
CA PRO A 149 -50.05 11.92 -15.69
C PRO A 149 -51.25 11.55 -16.57
N LYS A 150 -51.11 10.51 -17.42
CA LYS A 150 -52.20 9.99 -18.25
C LYS A 150 -53.33 9.40 -17.40
N ALA A 151 -53.03 8.55 -16.42
CA ALA A 151 -54.04 8.00 -15.50
C ALA A 151 -54.75 9.11 -14.72
N VAL A 152 -53.97 10.05 -14.17
CA VAL A 152 -54.51 11.19 -13.41
C VAL A 152 -55.44 12.06 -14.27
N LYS A 153 -55.03 12.33 -15.51
CA LYS A 153 -55.84 13.11 -16.46
C LYS A 153 -57.18 12.43 -16.77
N ILE A 154 -57.16 11.12 -17.06
CA ILE A 154 -58.40 10.38 -17.34
C ILE A 154 -59.32 10.38 -16.11
N ALA A 155 -58.79 10.12 -14.91
CA ALA A 155 -59.58 10.17 -13.68
C ALA A 155 -60.19 11.56 -13.43
N TYR A 156 -59.42 12.63 -13.67
CA TYR A 156 -59.91 14.01 -13.57
C TYR A 156 -61.02 14.30 -14.58
N ASP A 157 -60.84 13.92 -15.84
CA ASP A 157 -61.84 14.16 -16.89
C ASP A 157 -63.13 13.37 -16.61
N LEU A 158 -63.02 12.13 -16.10
CA LEU A 158 -64.17 11.33 -15.64
C LEU A 158 -64.90 12.01 -14.46
N ALA A 159 -64.15 12.51 -13.47
CA ALA A 159 -64.74 13.22 -12.32
C ALA A 159 -65.44 14.50 -12.76
N ARG A 160 -64.80 15.29 -13.64
CA ARG A 160 -65.38 16.50 -14.24
C ARG A 160 -66.63 16.18 -15.05
N GLY A 161 -66.65 15.09 -15.82
CA GLY A 161 -67.82 14.67 -16.59
C GLY A 161 -69.00 14.21 -15.71
N LYS A 162 -68.74 13.64 -14.53
CA LYS A 162 -69.78 13.26 -13.55
C LYS A 162 -70.22 14.41 -12.64
N TYR A 163 -69.47 15.50 -12.61
CA TYR A 163 -69.80 16.67 -11.81
C TYR A 163 -71.09 17.32 -12.32
N THR A 164 -72.19 17.02 -11.63
CA THR A 164 -73.54 17.54 -11.91
C THR A 164 -73.92 18.48 -10.78
N ALA A 165 -73.22 19.62 -10.67
CA ALA A 165 -73.72 20.69 -9.81
C ALA A 165 -75.03 21.22 -10.39
N GLN A 166 -76.11 21.04 -9.64
CA GLN A 166 -77.41 21.62 -9.93
C GLN A 166 -77.69 22.64 -8.84
N ASP A 167 -78.36 23.73 -9.20
CA ASP A 167 -78.79 24.72 -8.22
C ASP A 167 -79.71 24.06 -7.20
N ALA A 168 -79.54 24.50 -5.95
CA ALA A 168 -80.43 24.11 -4.88
C ALA A 168 -81.84 24.62 -5.18
N THR A 169 -82.84 23.87 -4.74
CA THR A 169 -84.22 24.33 -4.69
C THR A 169 -84.77 23.97 -3.32
N THR A 170 -85.95 24.49 -3.01
CA THR A 170 -86.69 24.12 -1.79
C THR A 170 -87.01 22.62 -1.70
N THR A 171 -86.91 21.87 -2.80
CA THR A 171 -87.18 20.43 -2.87
C THR A 171 -85.96 19.58 -3.23
N ARG A 172 -84.81 20.20 -3.56
CA ARG A 172 -83.61 19.49 -4.01
C ARG A 172 -82.34 20.15 -3.48
N LYS A 173 -81.47 19.35 -2.86
CA LYS A 173 -80.13 19.81 -2.47
C LYS A 173 -79.31 20.17 -3.71
N GLY A 174 -78.58 21.27 -3.66
CA GLY A 174 -77.75 21.74 -4.76
C GLY A 174 -76.76 22.81 -4.32
N ILE A 175 -76.12 23.46 -5.29
CA ILE A 175 -75.24 24.62 -5.06
C ILE A 175 -76.12 25.86 -4.77
N VAL A 176 -75.72 26.66 -3.78
CA VAL A 176 -76.41 27.90 -3.39
C VAL A 176 -75.45 29.06 -3.60
N GLN A 177 -75.92 30.13 -4.24
CA GLN A 177 -75.20 31.40 -4.30
C GLN A 177 -75.59 32.25 -3.08
N LEU A 178 -74.61 32.68 -2.29
CA LEU A 178 -74.88 33.57 -1.15
C LEU A 178 -75.14 34.99 -1.67
N SER A 179 -76.30 35.56 -1.31
CA SER A 179 -76.62 36.97 -1.55
C SER A 179 -76.39 37.80 -0.29
N SER A 180 -75.71 38.94 -0.43
CA SER A 180 -75.51 39.91 0.64
C SER A 180 -76.63 40.98 0.72
N ALA A 181 -77.63 40.92 -0.17
CA ALA A 181 -78.75 41.84 -0.17
C ALA A 181 -79.80 41.45 0.87
N THR A 182 -80.23 42.41 1.70
CA THR A 182 -81.21 42.18 2.78
C THR A 182 -82.67 42.15 2.31
N ASN A 183 -82.94 42.43 1.04
CA ASN A 183 -84.28 42.47 0.43
C ASN A 183 -84.41 41.58 -0.82
N SER A 184 -83.59 40.53 -0.95
CA SER A 184 -83.67 39.60 -2.09
C SER A 184 -85.01 38.84 -2.07
N THR A 185 -85.71 38.83 -3.21
CA THR A 185 -86.91 38.01 -3.45
C THR A 185 -86.62 36.76 -4.28
N SER A 186 -85.33 36.43 -4.48
CA SER A 186 -84.90 35.26 -5.25
C SER A 186 -84.94 33.99 -4.40
N GLU A 187 -85.59 32.94 -4.89
CA GLU A 187 -85.75 31.63 -4.23
C GLU A 187 -84.89 30.51 -4.83
N THR A 188 -83.88 30.86 -5.65
CA THR A 188 -82.84 29.93 -6.12
C THR A 188 -81.75 29.74 -5.08
#